data_AF-A0A315XFK2-F1
#
_entry.id   AF-A0A315XFK2-F1
#
_cell.length_a   1.000
_cell.length_b   1.000
_cell.length_c   1.000
_cell.angle_alpha   90.00
_cell.angle_beta   90.00
_cell.angle_gamma   90.00
#
_symmetry.space_group_name_H-M   'P 1'
#
loop_
_entity.id
_entity.type
_entity.pdbx_description
1 polymer ?
#
loop_
_entity_poly.entity_id
_entity_poly.type
_entity_poly.pdbx_seq_one_letter_code
_entity_poly.pdbx_strand_id
1 'polypeptide(L)'
;MNKKTVFTLILLAIIILTGAPTALAKQSYLTNLTEVYGNGSCETCHNNGKSDGQRTSYGMLFENQSNHVANASAALLAIGAPTAITPTVTTKVTEETPEETESQEEIPAATEAAKSPGFGILASLVGLFAWALLAKRNNK
;
A
#
# COMPACT_ATOMS: atom_id res chain seq x y z
N MET A 1 19.76 31.78 -4.52
CA MET A 1 18.40 31.27 -4.22
C MET A 1 17.76 32.18 -3.19
N ASN A 2 16.64 32.78 -3.55
CA ASN A 2 15.81 33.62 -2.68
C ASN A 2 15.24 32.78 -1.52
N LYS A 3 15.25 33.35 -0.31
CA LYS A 3 14.77 32.67 0.92
C LYS A 3 13.36 32.10 0.76
N LYS A 4 12.51 32.78 -0.02
CA LYS A 4 11.15 32.35 -0.38
C LYS A 4 11.15 31.02 -1.15
N THR A 5 11.95 30.89 -2.21
CA THR A 5 12.03 29.66 -3.00
C THR A 5 12.61 28.49 -2.20
N VAL A 6 13.58 28.74 -1.32
CA VAL A 6 14.10 27.69 -0.42
C VAL A 6 12.97 27.14 0.46
N PHE A 7 12.18 28.03 1.06
CA PHE A 7 11.07 27.65 1.94
C PHE A 7 9.99 26.87 1.18
N THR A 8 9.63 27.31 -0.03
CA THR A 8 8.68 26.62 -0.91
C THR A 8 9.15 25.21 -1.26
N LEU A 9 10.42 25.02 -1.59
CA LEU A 9 10.97 23.70 -1.93
C LEU A 9 10.98 22.74 -0.72
N ILE A 10 11.31 23.24 0.46
CA ILE A 10 11.27 22.44 1.70
C ILE A 10 9.84 21.99 1.99
N LEU A 11 8.86 22.90 1.89
CA LEU A 11 7.46 22.61 2.16
C LEU A 11 6.90 21.58 1.17
N LEU A 12 7.25 21.71 -0.11
CA LEU A 12 6.91 20.73 -1.14
C LEU A 12 7.55 19.36 -0.86
N ALA A 13 8.82 19.32 -0.47
CA ALA A 13 9.51 18.08 -0.14
C ALA A 13 8.85 17.34 1.04
N ILE A 14 8.40 18.07 2.08
CA ILE A 14 7.68 17.49 3.22
C ILE A 14 6.35 16.86 2.79
N ILE A 15 5.59 17.53 1.91
CA ILE A 15 4.32 17.01 1.39
C ILE A 15 4.57 15.72 0.58
N ILE A 16 5.60 15.70 -0.26
CA ILE A 16 5.94 14.50 -1.05
C ILE A 16 6.40 13.35 -0.14
N LEU A 17 7.26 13.63 0.86
CA LEU A 17 7.75 12.61 1.78
C LEU A 17 6.65 12.00 2.65
N THR A 18 5.61 12.76 2.99
CA THR A 18 4.50 12.26 3.82
C THR A 18 3.44 11.52 2.99
N GLY A 19 3.19 11.94 1.75
CA GLY A 19 2.19 11.31 0.88
C GLY A 19 2.67 10.00 0.23
N ALA A 20 3.90 9.97 -0.31
CA ALA A 20 4.38 8.84 -1.12
C ALA A 20 4.38 7.47 -0.41
N PRO A 21 4.78 7.35 0.87
CA PRO A 21 4.79 6.06 1.56
C PRO A 21 3.39 5.43 1.67
N THR A 22 2.36 6.26 1.86
CA THR A 22 0.98 5.80 2.03
C THR A 22 0.39 5.21 0.75
N ALA A 23 0.78 5.72 -0.43
CA ALA A 23 0.35 5.18 -1.71
C ALA A 23 1.04 3.84 -2.03
N LEU A 24 2.33 3.72 -1.72
CA LEU A 24 3.11 2.51 -1.98
C LEU A 24 2.71 1.34 -1.08
N ALA A 25 2.40 1.61 0.20
CA ALA A 25 1.92 0.57 1.11
C ALA A 25 0.62 -0.08 0.63
N LYS A 26 -0.26 0.68 -0.03
CA LYS A 26 -1.53 0.19 -0.59
C LYS A 26 -1.31 -0.79 -1.74
N GLN A 27 -0.42 -0.42 -2.68
CA GLN A 27 -0.08 -1.29 -3.80
C GLN A 27 0.50 -2.62 -3.30
N SER A 28 1.40 -2.55 -2.32
CA SER A 28 2.02 -3.75 -1.74
C SER A 28 0.99 -4.66 -1.08
N TYR A 29 0.06 -4.11 -0.30
CA TYR A 29 -1.01 -4.91 0.32
C TYR A 29 -1.86 -5.63 -0.74
N LEU A 30 -2.34 -4.90 -1.76
CA LEU A 30 -3.20 -5.47 -2.80
C LEU A 30 -2.46 -6.58 -3.56
N THR A 31 -1.20 -6.35 -3.95
CA THR A 31 -0.37 -7.36 -4.61
C THR A 31 -0.23 -8.61 -3.76
N ASN A 32 0.11 -8.47 -2.47
CA ASN A 32 0.26 -9.62 -1.57
C ASN A 32 -1.08 -10.35 -1.33
N LEU A 33 -2.19 -9.62 -1.25
CA LEU A 33 -3.52 -10.21 -1.07
C LEU A 33 -3.93 -11.03 -2.30
N THR A 34 -3.72 -10.50 -3.50
CA THR A 34 -3.97 -11.21 -4.76
C THR A 34 -3.01 -12.39 -4.94
N GLU A 35 -1.75 -12.25 -4.54
CA GLU A 35 -0.77 -13.34 -4.59
C GLU A 35 -1.14 -14.51 -3.66
N VAL A 36 -1.58 -14.21 -2.43
CA VAL A 36 -1.88 -15.24 -1.42
C VAL A 36 -3.25 -15.89 -1.66
N TYR A 37 -4.26 -15.12 -2.08
CA TYR A 37 -5.66 -15.59 -2.15
C TYR A 37 -6.31 -15.48 -3.53
N GLY A 38 -5.56 -15.07 -4.57
CA GLY A 38 -6.02 -15.01 -5.97
C GLY A 38 -6.94 -13.83 -6.31
N ASN A 39 -7.67 -13.26 -5.34
CA ASN A 39 -8.59 -12.14 -5.58
C ASN A 39 -8.51 -11.10 -4.45
N GLY A 40 -7.66 -10.09 -4.62
CA GLY A 40 -7.53 -8.97 -3.70
C GLY A 40 -8.24 -7.71 -4.21
N SER A 41 -9.00 -7.04 -3.35
CA SER A 41 -9.63 -5.75 -3.67
C SER A 41 -9.47 -4.75 -2.53
N CYS A 42 -9.56 -3.46 -2.84
CA CYS A 42 -9.64 -2.42 -1.82
C CYS A 42 -10.83 -2.63 -0.87
N GLU A 43 -11.92 -3.24 -1.35
CA GLU A 43 -13.11 -3.54 -0.55
C GLU A 43 -12.87 -4.61 0.51
N THR A 44 -11.85 -5.45 0.33
CA THR A 44 -11.46 -6.45 1.33
C THR A 44 -10.94 -5.78 2.60
N CYS A 45 -10.28 -4.62 2.48
CA CYS A 45 -9.67 -3.89 3.59
C CYS A 45 -10.48 -2.65 4.01
N HIS A 46 -11.15 -1.97 3.07
CA HIS A 46 -11.88 -0.73 3.29
C HIS A 46 -13.36 -0.84 2.92
N ASN A 47 -14.22 -0.29 3.76
CA ASN A 47 -15.63 -0.12 3.44
C ASN A 47 -15.78 0.77 2.19
N ASN A 48 -16.58 0.33 1.22
CA ASN A 48 -16.83 0.99 -0.06
C ASN A 48 -15.61 1.12 -0.99
N GLY A 49 -14.53 0.36 -0.75
CA GLY A 49 -13.35 0.32 -1.62
C GLY A 49 -12.53 1.63 -1.65
N LYS A 50 -12.93 2.65 -0.89
CA LYS A 50 -12.21 3.92 -0.78
C LYS A 50 -11.04 3.76 0.17
N SER A 51 -9.84 4.06 -0.33
CA SER A 51 -8.58 3.83 0.40
C SER A 51 -8.36 4.70 1.64
N ASP A 52 -9.18 5.74 1.80
CA ASP A 52 -9.28 6.64 2.96
C ASP A 52 -10.53 6.35 3.81
N GLY A 53 -11.32 5.36 3.42
CA GLY A 53 -12.52 4.91 4.12
C GLY A 53 -12.20 4.09 5.36
N GLN A 54 -13.22 3.95 6.22
CA GLN A 54 -13.18 3.09 7.39
C GLN A 54 -12.81 1.65 7.00
N ARG A 55 -11.97 1.01 7.79
CA ARG A 55 -11.54 -0.36 7.51
C ARG A 55 -12.66 -1.37 7.81
N THR A 56 -12.66 -2.46 7.05
CA THR A 56 -13.48 -3.64 7.35
C THR A 56 -12.93 -4.34 8.60
N SER A 57 -13.68 -5.31 9.15
CA SER A 57 -13.17 -6.19 10.21
C SER A 57 -11.89 -6.90 9.79
N TYR A 58 -11.81 -7.37 8.55
CA TYR A 58 -10.63 -8.01 7.99
C TYR A 58 -9.43 -7.05 7.89
N GLY A 59 -9.65 -5.83 7.41
CA GLY A 59 -8.60 -4.80 7.35
C GLY A 59 -8.03 -4.43 8.72
N MET A 60 -8.86 -4.45 9.78
CA MET A 60 -8.40 -4.26 11.16
C MET A 60 -7.59 -5.46 11.69
N LEU A 61 -7.98 -6.70 11.35
CA LEU A 61 -7.22 -7.89 11.73
C LEU A 61 -5.82 -7.87 11.11
N PHE A 62 -5.71 -7.45 9.85
CA PHE A 62 -4.42 -7.28 9.16
C PHE A 62 -3.57 -6.18 9.81
N GLU A 63 -4.15 -5.01 10.10
CA GLU A 63 -3.45 -3.89 10.76
C GLU A 63 -2.89 -4.26 12.13
N ASN A 64 -3.62 -5.11 12.86
CA ASN A 64 -3.21 -5.56 14.18
C ASN A 64 -2.05 -6.58 14.15
N GLN A 65 -1.66 -7.10 12.98
CA GLN A 65 -0.48 -7.96 12.88
C GLN A 65 0.79 -7.12 13.04
N SER A 66 1.65 -7.46 13.99
CA SER A 66 2.88 -6.69 14.27
C SER A 66 3.86 -6.66 13.09
N ASN A 67 3.76 -7.60 12.16
CA ASN A 67 4.61 -7.72 10.98
C ASN A 67 3.96 -7.21 9.68
N HIS A 68 2.75 -6.62 9.70
CA HIS A 68 2.04 -6.25 8.47
C HIS A 68 2.82 -5.27 7.56
N VAL A 69 3.65 -4.40 8.13
CA VAL A 69 4.52 -3.47 7.38
C VAL A 69 5.78 -4.16 6.84
N ALA A 70 6.34 -5.09 7.61
CA ALA A 70 7.61 -5.75 7.27
C ALA A 70 7.41 -6.95 6.33
N ASN A 71 6.29 -7.66 6.45
CA ASN A 71 5.95 -8.84 5.66
C ASN A 71 4.42 -9.01 5.59
N ALA A 72 3.82 -8.38 4.57
CA ALA A 72 2.38 -8.39 4.37
C ALA A 72 1.82 -9.80 4.08
N SER A 73 2.51 -10.63 3.31
CA SER A 73 2.04 -11.99 2.98
C SER A 73 1.98 -12.88 4.23
N ALA A 74 3.00 -12.83 5.10
CA ALA A 74 2.97 -13.58 6.36
C ALA A 74 1.86 -13.10 7.30
N ALA A 75 1.62 -11.79 7.37
CA ALA A 75 0.51 -11.23 8.14
C ALA A 75 -0.87 -11.66 7.58
N LEU A 76 -1.02 -11.69 6.25
CA LEU A 76 -2.23 -12.17 5.57
C LEU A 76 -2.49 -13.65 5.82
N LEU A 77 -1.47 -14.49 5.77
CA LEU A 77 -1.58 -15.92 6.10
C LEU A 77 -1.96 -16.13 7.57
N ALA A 78 -1.46 -15.29 8.48
CA ALA A 78 -1.75 -15.39 9.91
C ALA A 78 -3.22 -15.09 10.25
N ILE A 79 -3.87 -14.18 9.54
CA ILE A 79 -5.30 -13.86 9.74
C ILE A 79 -6.24 -14.77 8.94
N GLY A 80 -5.69 -15.56 8.02
CA GLY A 80 -6.45 -16.44 7.13
C GLY A 80 -7.08 -15.71 5.95
N ALA A 81 -7.75 -16.46 5.06
CA ALA A 81 -8.42 -15.89 3.91
C ALA A 81 -9.54 -14.94 4.34
N PRO A 82 -9.78 -13.83 3.61
CA PRO A 82 -10.98 -13.05 3.84
C PRO A 82 -12.18 -13.96 3.62
N THR A 83 -13.01 -14.12 4.64
CA THR A 83 -14.30 -14.77 4.45
C THR A 83 -14.99 -13.98 3.36
N ALA A 84 -15.30 -14.64 2.24
CA ALA A 84 -15.98 -13.97 1.14
C ALA A 84 -17.12 -13.18 1.76
N ILE A 85 -17.00 -11.86 1.71
CA ILE A 85 -18.15 -11.00 1.84
C ILE A 85 -18.97 -11.41 0.63
N THR A 86 -19.85 -12.41 0.83
CA THR A 86 -20.99 -12.57 -0.05
C THR A 86 -21.52 -11.16 -0.11
N PRO A 87 -21.41 -10.47 -1.26
CA PRO A 87 -21.93 -9.13 -1.34
C PRO A 87 -23.35 -9.29 -0.84
N THR A 88 -23.71 -8.53 0.20
CA THR A 88 -25.13 -8.40 0.51
C THR A 88 -25.64 -7.68 -0.71
N VAL A 89 -26.04 -8.48 -1.70
CA VAL A 89 -26.66 -8.02 -2.93
C VAL A 89 -27.90 -7.34 -2.41
N THR A 90 -27.84 -6.02 -2.31
CA THR A 90 -29.06 -5.23 -2.25
C THR A 90 -29.69 -5.46 -3.60
N THR A 91 -30.59 -6.46 -3.64
CA THR A 91 -31.26 -6.93 -4.84
C THR A 91 -32.02 -5.77 -5.45
N LYS A 92 -31.39 -5.08 -6.41
CA LYS A 92 -32.13 -4.43 -7.47
C LYS A 92 -32.32 -5.53 -8.52
N VAL A 93 -33.53 -6.07 -8.55
CA VAL A 93 -33.97 -7.09 -9.51
C VAL A 93 -33.71 -6.56 -10.92
N THR A 94 -32.70 -7.11 -11.57
CA THR A 94 -32.58 -7.11 -13.03
C THR A 94 -32.19 -8.54 -13.42
N GLU A 95 -33.11 -9.17 -14.12
CA GLU A 95 -33.08 -10.54 -14.64
C GLU A 95 -32.24 -10.58 -15.91
N GLU A 96 -31.07 -11.22 -15.89
CA GLU A 96 -30.37 -11.62 -17.12
C GLU A 96 -29.71 -13.02 -17.01
N THR A 97 -29.88 -13.74 -18.11
CA THR A 97 -29.52 -15.11 -18.54
C THR A 97 -28.08 -15.57 -18.27
N PRO A 98 -27.83 -16.86 -17.97
CA PRO A 98 -26.47 -17.36 -17.74
C PRO A 98 -25.77 -17.77 -19.05
N GLU A 99 -24.53 -17.34 -19.21
CA GLU A 99 -23.57 -17.89 -20.18
C GLU A 99 -22.34 -18.41 -19.42
N GLU A 100 -22.06 -19.69 -19.66
CA GLU A 100 -21.03 -20.52 -19.05
C GLU A 100 -19.70 -20.32 -19.80
N THR A 101 -18.60 -20.06 -19.10
CA THR A 101 -17.27 -20.02 -19.73
C THR A 101 -16.18 -20.58 -18.82
N GLU A 102 -15.26 -21.25 -19.50
CA GLU A 102 -14.44 -22.40 -19.18
C GLU A 102 -13.20 -22.10 -18.32
N SER A 103 -12.77 -23.15 -17.61
CA SER A 103 -11.65 -23.19 -16.68
C SER A 103 -10.30 -23.26 -17.39
N GLN A 104 -9.37 -22.38 -17.03
CA GLN A 104 -7.97 -22.41 -17.51
C GLN A 104 -7.01 -22.61 -16.33
N GLU A 105 -6.24 -23.71 -16.40
CA GLU A 105 -5.22 -24.14 -15.44
C GLU A 105 -3.87 -23.49 -15.77
N GLU A 106 -3.28 -22.75 -14.83
CA GLU A 106 -1.95 -22.12 -14.99
C GLU A 106 -0.90 -22.64 -13.99
N ILE A 107 0.32 -22.73 -14.52
CA ILE A 107 1.55 -23.36 -14.02
C ILE A 107 2.19 -22.52 -12.90
N PRO A 108 2.91 -23.11 -11.90
CA PRO A 108 3.56 -22.33 -10.86
C PRO A 108 4.82 -21.62 -11.37
N ALA A 109 4.80 -20.29 -11.36
CA ALA A 109 5.99 -19.45 -11.50
C ALA A 109 6.58 -19.19 -10.11
N ALA A 110 7.87 -19.48 -9.94
CA ALA A 110 8.61 -19.21 -8.71
C ALA A 110 8.83 -17.69 -8.56
N THR A 111 8.13 -17.08 -7.60
CA THR A 111 8.32 -15.68 -7.21
C THR A 111 9.56 -15.55 -6.32
N GLU A 112 10.59 -14.89 -6.81
CA GLU A 112 11.69 -14.41 -5.96
C GLU A 112 11.19 -13.25 -5.10
N ALA A 113 11.35 -13.38 -3.77
CA ALA A 113 10.99 -12.35 -2.80
C ALA A 113 11.73 -11.05 -3.10
N ALA A 114 11.00 -10.06 -3.60
CA ALA A 114 11.51 -8.72 -3.88
C ALA A 114 12.01 -8.08 -2.58
N LYS A 115 13.34 -8.01 -2.41
CA LYS A 115 13.98 -7.16 -1.40
C LYS A 115 13.60 -5.72 -1.68
N SER A 116 12.66 -5.19 -0.89
CA SER A 116 12.23 -3.80 -0.93
C SER A 116 13.45 -2.87 -0.89
N PRO A 117 13.74 -2.13 -1.98
CA PRO A 117 14.89 -1.26 -2.02
C PRO A 117 14.61 0.00 -1.21
N GLY A 118 15.16 0.04 0.00
CA GLY A 118 15.94 1.19 0.46
C GLY A 118 15.19 2.51 0.72
N PHE A 119 14.32 2.54 1.73
CA PHE A 119 13.96 3.80 2.41
C PHE A 119 15.19 4.52 3.02
N GLY A 120 16.31 3.81 3.22
CA GLY A 120 17.55 4.38 3.74
C GLY A 120 18.21 5.45 2.85
N ILE A 121 17.98 5.41 1.53
CA ILE A 121 18.60 6.37 0.60
C ILE A 121 18.00 7.77 0.79
N LEU A 122 16.68 7.86 1.00
CA LEU A 122 15.99 9.13 1.20
C LEU A 122 16.40 9.83 2.50
N ALA A 123 16.51 9.08 3.60
CA ALA A 123 16.98 9.63 4.88
C ALA A 123 18.41 10.16 4.78
N SER A 124 19.30 9.45 4.08
CA SER A 124 20.69 9.86 3.88
C SER A 124 20.79 11.15 3.04
N LEU A 125 19.97 11.31 1.99
CA LEU A 125 19.97 12.52 1.16
C LEU A 125 19.50 13.76 1.92
N VAL A 126 18.44 13.64 2.73
CA VAL A 126 17.93 14.76 3.55
C VAL A 126 18.96 15.19 4.60
N GLY A 127 19.60 14.23 5.28
CA GLY A 127 20.67 14.52 6.24
C GLY A 127 21.86 15.24 5.60
N LEU A 128 22.30 14.79 4.42
CA LEU A 128 23.44 15.38 3.70
C LEU A 128 23.13 16.79 3.19
N PHE A 129 21.88 17.04 2.77
CA PHE A 129 21.41 18.38 2.38
C PHE A 129 21.35 19.34 3.57
N ALA A 130 20.80 18.90 4.72
CA ALA A 130 20.76 19.69 5.94
C ALA A 130 22.17 20.02 6.44
N TRP A 131 23.09 19.04 6.39
CA TRP A 131 24.48 19.22 6.79
C TRP A 131 25.22 20.22 5.89
N ALA A 132 25.05 20.14 4.56
CA ALA A 132 25.64 21.09 3.62
C ALA A 132 25.14 22.53 3.84
N LEU A 133 23.87 22.71 4.19
CA LEU A 133 23.30 24.03 4.52
C LEU A 133 23.87 24.59 5.82
N LEU A 134 24.07 23.75 6.85
CA LEU A 134 24.70 24.15 8.11
C LEU A 134 26.17 24.52 7.93
N ALA A 135 26.94 23.70 7.20
CA ALA A 135 28.35 23.97 6.90
C ALA A 135 28.54 25.31 6.17
N LYS A 136 27.64 25.64 5.24
CA LYS A 136 27.66 26.92 4.52
C LYS A 136 27.37 28.13 5.42
N ARG A 137 26.63 27.97 6.51
CA ARG A 137 26.29 29.06 7.43
C ARG A 137 27.44 29.45 8.35
N ASN A 138 28.28 28.49 8.73
CA ASN A 138 29.40 28.71 9.66
C ASN A 138 30.67 29.25 8.99
N ASN A 139 30.70 29.32 7.65
CA ASN A 139 31.80 29.85 6.85
C ASN A 139 31.59 31.32 6.41
N LYS A 140 30.72 32.06 7.10
CA LYS A 140 30.45 33.49 6.94
C LYS A 140 30.65 34.19 8.27
#